data_AF-A0A9E2L2T8-F1
#
_entry.id   AF-A0A9E2L2T8-F1
#
_cell.length_a   1.000
_cell.length_b   1.000
_cell.length_c   1.000
_cell.angle_alpha   90.00
_cell.angle_beta   90.00
_cell.angle_gamma   90.00
#
_symmetry.space_group_name_H-M   'P 1'
#
loop_
_entity.id
_entity.type
_entity.pdbx_description
1 polymer ?
#
loop_
_entity_poly.entity_id
_entity_poly.type
_entity_poly.pdbx_seq_one_letter_code
_entity_poly.pdbx_strand_id
1 'polypeptide(L)'
;MVRLDRIRSDMETLLEKEQALHCVEVQADTLEEALADASVQLETRLSNLEYEVLEKGFAGFGGIAKQPWRIRVYENAEATSKKRRATKSAEVADSENEAIVEKESKDGEFFIHYFNSDICLKVINPIGKGKPVSLSEVMGHLQRSDTVSLNDALVKQLVKTGTDGRYEVVGIFQHERASDASFVVDIAMDEMQATITATAPAIGGAEISAATIVKALETQGIVAGISQEKIDEFVDKPIYGIPCVVAEAIRPVDGKDAYISYNFETDRSKLKMQESETGQVNFKELNLIQNVVQGQALAQKIPAERGKGGKTIFGRYLEAKNGKDINMPLGKNVEVDKDGCTIIASTNGQVLLIGDKINVEPVMEIDGDVSIKTGNITFLGTVIVKGNVDDGFDIKASGNIEVYGTVGLCSLVAEGNIIVSLGIMGRDKGVIQAGKSVWAKFIQNTTVTAEEYVIVKDGIVNSNVTARKRILLQGKRASIIGGHLFATEEISAKTVGSSGGAGETVLEVGLDP
;
A
#
# COMPACT_ATOMS: atom_id res chain seq x y z
N MET A 1 24.65 43.75 16.23
CA MET A 1 23.26 44.05 15.80
C MET A 1 23.00 43.24 14.54
N VAL A 2 22.42 42.04 14.69
CA VAL A 2 22.11 41.16 13.55
C VAL A 2 20.89 41.78 12.86
N ARG A 3 21.02 42.16 11.58
CA ARG A 3 19.94 42.77 10.80
C ARG A 3 18.90 41.71 10.47
N LEU A 4 17.61 42.05 10.64
CA LEU A 4 16.44 41.19 10.41
C LEU A 4 16.46 40.54 9.02
N ASP A 5 17.00 41.24 8.02
CA ASP A 5 17.13 40.74 6.65
C ASP A 5 18.10 39.57 6.52
N ARG A 6 19.15 39.52 7.36
CA ARG A 6 20.13 38.42 7.36
C ARG A 6 19.55 37.15 7.98
N ILE A 7 18.72 37.31 9.01
CA ILE A 7 17.98 36.19 9.62
C ILE A 7 16.95 35.65 8.63
N ARG A 8 16.30 36.53 7.85
CA ARG A 8 15.35 36.12 6.81
C ARG A 8 16.03 35.33 5.70
N SER A 9 17.19 35.77 5.20
CA SER A 9 17.92 35.01 4.17
C SER A 9 18.48 33.70 4.71
N ASP A 10 18.93 33.68 5.97
CA ASP A 10 19.43 32.45 6.61
C ASP A 10 18.27 31.47 6.87
N MET A 11 17.07 31.95 7.22
CA MET A 11 15.87 31.13 7.33
C MET A 11 15.36 30.62 5.98
N GLU A 12 15.35 31.44 4.93
CA GLU A 12 14.96 31.00 3.58
C GLU A 12 15.93 29.94 3.04
N THR A 13 17.23 30.10 3.26
CA THR A 13 18.24 29.10 2.84
C THR A 13 18.19 27.82 3.69
N LEU A 14 17.73 27.87 4.93
CA LEU A 14 17.44 26.68 5.74
C LEU A 14 16.16 25.99 5.28
N LEU A 15 15.10 26.75 4.99
CA LEU A 15 13.82 26.23 4.50
C LEU A 15 13.97 25.54 3.13
N GLU A 16 14.77 26.11 2.21
CA GLU A 16 15.09 25.48 0.93
C GLU A 16 15.95 24.21 1.08
N LYS A 17 16.83 24.15 2.09
CA LYS A 17 17.58 22.92 2.42
C LYS A 17 16.67 21.85 3.00
N GLU A 18 15.67 22.24 3.78
CA GLU A 18 14.74 21.35 4.46
C GLU A 18 13.67 20.80 3.48
N GLN A 19 13.16 21.62 2.57
CA GLN A 19 12.25 21.19 1.49
C GLN A 19 12.91 20.25 0.47
N ALA A 20 14.25 20.20 0.44
CA ALA A 20 15.01 19.32 -0.43
C ALA A 20 15.37 17.95 0.19
N LEU A 21 15.08 17.75 1.48
CA LEU A 21 15.27 16.46 2.13
C LEU A 21 14.05 15.59 1.83
N HIS A 22 14.25 14.53 1.05
CA HIS A 22 13.22 13.52 0.86
C HIS A 22 12.92 12.90 2.22
N CYS A 23 11.69 13.08 2.71
CA CYS A 23 11.19 12.48 3.93
C CYS A 23 9.98 11.61 3.63
N VAL A 24 9.81 10.57 4.43
CA VAL A 24 8.71 9.61 4.31
C VAL A 24 8.15 9.36 5.71
N GLU A 25 6.81 9.38 5.83
CA GLU A 25 6.13 8.94 7.04
C GLU A 25 5.79 7.46 6.93
N VAL A 26 6.21 6.67 7.92
CA VAL A 26 6.05 5.22 7.90
C VAL A 26 5.38 4.75 9.19
N GLN A 27 4.50 3.76 9.04
CA GLN A 27 3.78 3.13 10.15
C GLN A 27 4.09 1.63 10.20
N ALA A 28 4.59 1.14 11.34
CA ALA A 28 4.82 -0.29 11.53
C ALA A 28 4.62 -0.71 12.99
N ASP A 29 4.54 -2.02 13.22
CA ASP A 29 4.30 -2.58 14.54
C ASP A 29 5.49 -2.42 15.49
N THR A 30 6.70 -2.32 14.94
CA THR A 30 7.94 -2.05 15.66
C THR A 30 8.73 -0.91 15.00
N LEU A 31 9.56 -0.23 15.79
CA LEU A 31 10.42 0.84 15.29
C LEU A 31 11.41 0.34 14.22
N GLU A 32 11.90 -0.90 14.38
CA GLU A 32 12.86 -1.51 13.45
C GLU A 32 12.22 -1.80 12.08
N GLU A 33 10.97 -2.29 12.06
CA GLU A 33 10.22 -2.50 10.82
C GLU A 33 9.88 -1.18 10.13
N ALA A 34 9.53 -0.14 10.89
CA ALA A 34 9.25 1.18 10.33
C ALA A 34 10.49 1.80 9.68
N LEU A 35 11.67 1.62 10.28
CA LEU A 35 12.94 2.07 9.69
C LEU A 35 13.34 1.24 8.46
N ALA A 36 13.06 -0.07 8.46
CA ALA A 36 13.31 -0.94 7.31
C ALA A 36 12.46 -0.55 6.10
N ASP A 37 11.17 -0.28 6.30
CA ASP A 37 10.27 0.17 5.23
C ASP A 37 10.66 1.58 4.74
N ALA A 38 11.01 2.50 5.65
CA ALA A 38 11.55 3.82 5.28
C ALA A 38 12.84 3.71 4.44
N SER A 39 13.71 2.74 4.72
CA SER A 39 14.96 2.52 3.98
C SER A 39 14.73 2.11 2.52
N VAL A 40 13.67 1.35 2.27
CA VAL A 40 13.26 0.93 0.93
C VAL A 40 12.68 2.12 0.17
N GLN A 41 11.81 2.90 0.82
CA GLN A 41 11.14 4.05 0.18
C GLN A 41 12.10 5.21 -0.11
N LEU A 42 13.14 5.39 0.71
CA LEU A 42 14.19 6.41 0.52
C LEU A 42 15.40 5.89 -0.28
N GLU A 43 15.39 4.63 -0.74
CA GLU A 43 16.49 3.97 -1.45
C GLU A 43 17.87 4.14 -0.77
N THR A 44 17.89 4.04 0.57
CA THR A 44 19.09 4.34 1.36
C THR A 44 19.28 3.32 2.47
N ARG A 45 20.49 3.23 3.01
CA ARG A 45 20.81 2.26 4.07
C ARG A 45 20.25 2.75 5.41
N LEU A 46 19.83 1.81 6.25
CA LEU A 46 19.36 2.07 7.63
C LEU A 46 20.32 2.95 8.45
N SER A 47 21.63 2.83 8.24
CA SER A 47 22.66 3.64 8.92
C SER A 47 22.63 5.14 8.55
N ASN A 48 21.99 5.49 7.44
CA ASN A 48 21.98 6.84 6.88
C ASN A 48 20.62 7.53 7.06
N LEU A 49 19.73 6.93 7.86
CA LEU A 49 18.42 7.45 8.17
C LEU A 49 18.43 8.13 9.54
N GLU A 50 17.82 9.31 9.58
CA GLU A 50 17.39 9.93 10.83
C GLU A 50 15.88 9.89 10.90
N TYR A 51 15.33 9.78 12.12
CA TYR A 51 13.90 9.66 12.31
C TYR A 51 13.41 10.51 13.47
N GLU A 52 12.19 11.00 13.34
CA GLU A 52 11.42 11.68 14.36
C GLU A 52 10.21 10.80 14.71
N VAL A 53 9.99 10.55 16.00
CA VAL A 53 8.84 9.76 16.46
C VAL A 53 7.63 10.68 16.56
N LEU A 54 6.65 10.47 15.69
CA LEU A 54 5.37 11.20 15.70
C LEU A 54 4.42 10.59 16.73
N GLU A 55 4.30 9.25 16.75
CA GLU A 55 3.50 8.51 17.72
C GLU A 55 4.25 7.25 18.18
N LYS A 56 4.31 7.05 19.50
CA LYS A 56 5.04 5.94 20.11
C LYS A 56 4.16 4.69 20.12
N GLY A 57 4.63 3.61 19.48
CA GLY A 57 3.89 2.35 19.45
C GLY A 57 3.74 1.69 20.82
N PHE A 58 2.60 1.02 21.02
CA PHE A 58 2.26 0.31 22.25
C PHE A 58 1.85 -1.12 21.91
N ALA A 59 2.59 -2.10 22.45
CA ALA A 59 2.40 -3.51 22.12
C ALA A 59 1.20 -4.18 22.83
N GLY A 60 0.53 -3.50 23.76
CA GLY A 60 -0.59 -4.08 24.53
C GLY A 60 -0.18 -5.23 25.45
N PHE A 61 -1.05 -5.61 26.38
CA PHE A 61 -0.87 -6.82 27.19
C PHE A 61 -1.76 -7.93 26.59
N GLY A 62 -1.16 -8.95 25.98
CA GLY A 62 -1.88 -10.09 25.41
C GLY A 62 -2.65 -9.82 24.10
N GLY A 63 -2.25 -8.81 23.31
CA GLY A 63 -2.84 -8.52 21.99
C GLY A 63 -4.11 -7.66 22.00
N ILE A 64 -4.52 -7.15 23.17
CA ILE A 64 -5.63 -6.21 23.29
C ILE A 64 -5.05 -4.78 23.31
N ALA A 65 -5.49 -3.97 22.35
CA ALA A 65 -5.06 -2.58 22.09
C ALA A 65 -3.59 -2.42 21.64
N LYS A 66 -3.27 -2.81 20.39
CA LYS A 66 -1.99 -2.53 19.73
C LYS A 66 -2.08 -1.19 18.99
N GLN A 67 -1.12 -0.30 19.23
CA GLN A 67 -0.94 0.92 18.43
C GLN A 67 0.41 0.85 17.68
N PRO A 68 0.43 1.02 16.35
CA PRO A 68 1.66 0.99 15.57
C PRO A 68 2.52 2.23 15.86
N TRP A 69 3.83 2.08 15.66
CA TRP A 69 4.76 3.20 15.63
C TRP A 69 4.50 4.04 14.39
N ARG A 70 4.46 5.36 14.57
CA ARG A 70 4.42 6.31 13.46
C ARG A 70 5.64 7.19 13.54
N ILE A 71 6.50 7.11 12.54
CA ILE A 71 7.77 7.85 12.49
C ILE A 71 7.88 8.60 11.17
N ARG A 72 8.48 9.78 11.21
CA ARG A 72 8.91 10.52 10.02
C ARG A 72 10.41 10.29 9.85
N VAL A 73 10.80 9.75 8.70
CA VAL A 73 12.18 9.37 8.42
C VAL A 73 12.73 10.21 7.27
N TYR A 74 13.96 10.68 7.39
CA TYR A 74 14.63 11.50 6.40
C TYR A 74 16.09 11.07 6.21
N GLU A 75 16.65 11.31 5.02
CA GLU A 75 18.07 11.06 4.76
C GLU A 75 18.93 12.01 5.60
N ASN A 76 19.97 11.48 6.25
CA ASN A 76 20.91 12.30 7.03
C ASN A 76 21.57 13.37 6.14
N ALA A 77 21.54 14.63 6.59
CA ALA A 77 22.06 15.79 5.88
C ALA A 77 23.53 15.63 5.42
N GLU A 78 24.37 14.94 6.21
CA GLU A 78 25.77 14.67 5.87
C GLU A 78 25.91 13.71 4.68
N ALA A 79 24.98 12.76 4.51
CA ALA A 79 24.94 11.84 3.37
C ALA A 79 24.46 12.54 2.07
N THR A 80 23.47 13.43 2.17
CA THR A 80 23.00 14.26 1.03
C THR A 80 24.07 15.22 0.51
N SER A 81 24.96 15.72 1.38
CA SER A 81 26.07 16.60 0.98
C SER A 81 27.13 15.87 0.13
N LYS A 82 27.33 14.55 0.37
CA LYS A 82 28.18 13.66 -0.46
C LYS A 82 27.50 13.33 -1.79
N LYS A 83 26.19 13.10 -1.81
CA LYS A 83 25.37 12.81 -3.01
C LYS A 83 25.32 14.04 -3.95
N ARG A 84 25.09 15.25 -3.44
CA ARG A 84 25.04 16.50 -4.24
C ARG A 84 26.40 16.97 -4.76
N ARG A 85 27.51 16.66 -4.07
CA ARG A 85 28.86 16.89 -4.61
C ARG A 85 29.16 16.01 -5.82
N ALA A 86 28.56 14.82 -5.90
CA ALA A 86 28.70 13.92 -7.05
C ALA A 86 27.90 14.37 -8.28
N THR A 87 26.77 15.09 -8.11
CA THR A 87 25.90 15.50 -9.23
C THR A 87 26.40 16.74 -9.98
N LYS A 88 27.11 17.67 -9.33
CA LYS A 88 27.63 18.89 -9.98
C LYS A 88 28.93 18.69 -10.77
N SER A 89 29.60 17.55 -10.62
CA SER A 89 30.81 17.19 -11.35
C SER A 89 30.55 16.41 -12.64
N ALA A 90 29.28 16.25 -13.05
CA ALA A 90 28.86 15.37 -14.15
C ALA A 90 28.78 16.03 -15.54
N GLU A 91 29.09 17.33 -15.70
CA GLU A 91 28.94 18.01 -17.02
C GLU A 91 30.24 18.54 -17.64
N VAL A 92 31.41 18.35 -17.03
CA VAL A 92 32.69 18.68 -17.69
C VAL A 92 33.76 17.66 -17.32
N ALA A 93 34.32 17.05 -18.38
CA ALA A 93 35.46 16.12 -18.41
C ALA A 93 35.12 14.63 -18.31
N ASP A 94 35.14 14.02 -19.50
CA ASP A 94 35.56 12.66 -19.76
C ASP A 94 36.75 12.24 -18.88
N SER A 95 36.77 10.95 -18.55
CA SER A 95 37.79 10.19 -17.82
C SER A 95 37.89 10.39 -16.29
N GLU A 96 37.73 9.25 -15.60
CA GLU A 96 38.00 8.99 -14.18
C GLU A 96 36.96 9.46 -13.14
N ASN A 97 36.02 8.57 -12.79
CA ASN A 97 36.06 7.93 -11.47
C ASN A 97 34.96 6.87 -11.28
N GLU A 98 35.42 5.66 -11.01
CA GLU A 98 34.64 4.53 -10.51
C GLU A 98 34.03 4.86 -9.15
N ALA A 99 32.79 4.43 -8.95
CA ALA A 99 32.16 4.40 -7.64
C ALA A 99 33.00 3.56 -6.67
N ILE A 100 33.42 4.17 -5.55
CA ILE A 100 34.00 3.44 -4.42
C ILE A 100 32.86 2.69 -3.72
N VAL A 101 32.53 1.52 -4.25
CA VAL A 101 32.12 0.39 -3.43
C VAL A 101 33.30 0.14 -2.49
N GLU A 102 33.09 0.10 -1.18
CA GLU A 102 34.08 -0.52 -0.29
C GLU A 102 34.22 -1.97 -0.74
N LYS A 103 35.16 -2.22 -1.67
CA LYS A 103 35.56 -3.57 -2.06
C LYS A 103 36.07 -4.21 -0.78
N GLU A 104 35.37 -5.22 -0.29
CA GLU A 104 35.86 -6.09 0.78
C GLU A 104 37.33 -6.41 0.49
N SER A 105 38.19 -6.12 1.45
CA SER A 105 39.60 -6.42 1.32
C SER A 105 39.76 -7.94 1.36
N LYS A 106 39.98 -8.57 0.20
CA LYS A 106 40.16 -10.01 0.06
C LYS A 106 41.62 -10.30 -0.23
N ASP A 107 42.22 -11.18 0.54
CA ASP A 107 43.57 -11.68 0.30
C ASP A 107 43.63 -12.43 -1.03
N GLY A 108 44.81 -12.47 -1.64
CA GLY A 108 45.02 -13.26 -2.84
C GLY A 108 45.02 -14.75 -2.51
N GLU A 109 44.30 -15.54 -3.30
CA GLU A 109 44.24 -16.99 -3.16
C GLU A 109 44.96 -17.65 -4.34
N PHE A 110 45.50 -18.85 -4.13
CA PHE A 110 46.06 -19.66 -5.20
C PHE A 110 45.58 -21.10 -5.08
N PHE A 111 45.40 -21.75 -6.22
CA PHE A 111 44.94 -23.12 -6.34
C PHE A 111 45.89 -23.88 -7.25
N ILE A 112 46.38 -25.02 -6.78
CA ILE A 112 47.25 -25.92 -7.55
C ILE A 112 46.48 -27.22 -7.70
N HIS A 113 46.20 -27.58 -8.95
CA HIS A 113 45.49 -28.80 -9.28
C HIS A 113 46.23 -29.55 -10.38
N TYR A 114 46.14 -30.87 -10.32
CA TYR A 114 46.84 -31.78 -11.21
C TYR A 114 45.84 -32.35 -12.20
N PHE A 115 45.79 -31.85 -13.44
CA PHE A 115 44.82 -32.31 -14.44
C PHE A 115 45.52 -33.14 -15.51
N ASN A 116 45.05 -34.37 -15.74
CA ASN A 116 45.69 -35.34 -16.64
C ASN A 116 47.17 -35.56 -16.26
N SER A 117 48.13 -34.99 -17.00
CA SER A 117 49.57 -35.06 -16.70
C SER A 117 50.19 -33.68 -16.41
N ASP A 118 49.35 -32.65 -16.39
CA ASP A 118 49.76 -31.25 -16.27
C ASP A 118 49.51 -30.76 -14.85
N ILE A 119 50.46 -29.96 -14.35
CA ILE A 119 50.32 -29.20 -13.11
C ILE A 119 49.78 -27.84 -13.49
N CYS A 120 48.59 -27.51 -12.99
CA CYS A 120 47.90 -26.26 -13.27
C CYS A 120 47.89 -25.36 -12.04
N LEU A 121 48.14 -24.08 -12.28
CA LEU A 121 48.12 -23.03 -11.24
C LEU A 121 47.05 -22.00 -11.62
N LYS A 122 46.21 -21.66 -10.64
CA LYS A 122 45.29 -20.52 -10.68
C LYS A 122 45.66 -19.56 -9.57
N VAL A 123 45.80 -18.28 -9.89
CA VAL A 123 46.16 -17.22 -8.93
C VAL A 123 45.12 -16.12 -9.01
N ILE A 124 44.44 -15.88 -7.90
CA ILE A 124 43.50 -14.78 -7.72
C ILE A 124 44.24 -13.65 -7.00
N ASN A 125 44.33 -12.50 -7.65
CA ASN A 125 45.00 -11.34 -7.07
C ASN A 125 44.20 -10.77 -5.90
N PRO A 126 44.87 -10.21 -4.87
CA PRO A 126 44.19 -9.56 -3.77
C PRO A 126 43.39 -8.34 -4.23
N ILE A 127 42.25 -8.11 -3.58
CA ILE A 127 41.39 -6.95 -3.80
C ILE A 127 41.53 -6.02 -2.60
N GLY A 128 41.78 -4.72 -2.83
CA GLY A 128 41.87 -3.73 -1.74
C GLY A 128 43.19 -3.79 -0.97
N LYS A 129 43.14 -4.01 0.35
CA LYS A 129 44.31 -4.14 1.24
C LYS A 129 44.73 -5.60 1.47
N GLY A 130 44.20 -6.54 0.69
CA GLY A 130 44.48 -7.96 0.84
C GLY A 130 45.96 -8.29 0.60
N LYS A 131 46.46 -9.32 1.27
CA LYS A 131 47.84 -9.78 1.11
C LYS A 131 48.02 -10.48 -0.24
N PRO A 132 49.09 -10.19 -1.00
CA PRO A 132 49.39 -10.91 -2.23
C PRO A 132 49.89 -12.33 -1.95
N VAL A 133 49.66 -13.23 -2.91
CA VAL A 133 50.14 -14.62 -2.85
C VAL A 133 51.66 -14.67 -2.80
N SER A 134 52.21 -15.49 -1.90
CA SER A 134 53.67 -15.63 -1.74
C SER A 134 54.25 -16.63 -2.74
N LEU A 135 55.26 -16.20 -3.50
CA LEU A 135 56.01 -17.06 -4.42
C LEU A 135 56.66 -18.27 -3.74
N SER A 136 57.14 -18.12 -2.50
CA SER A 136 57.80 -19.21 -1.78
C SER A 136 56.81 -20.29 -1.35
N GLU A 137 55.58 -19.91 -1.06
CA GLU A 137 54.51 -20.82 -0.65
C GLU A 137 54.01 -21.64 -1.84
N VAL A 138 53.73 -20.98 -2.97
CA VAL A 138 53.33 -21.63 -4.23
C VAL A 138 54.39 -22.62 -4.70
N MET A 139 55.68 -22.23 -4.69
CA MET A 139 56.77 -23.12 -5.11
C MET A 139 56.94 -24.33 -4.17
N GLY A 140 56.69 -24.15 -2.86
CA GLY A 140 56.72 -25.25 -1.88
C GLY A 140 55.65 -26.31 -2.13
N HIS A 141 54.46 -25.89 -2.59
CA HIS A 141 53.36 -26.81 -2.95
C HIS A 141 53.50 -27.45 -4.34
N LEU A 142 54.27 -26.84 -5.25
CA LEU A 142 54.55 -27.36 -6.60
C LEU A 142 55.70 -28.38 -6.64
N GLN A 143 56.61 -28.34 -5.67
CA GLN A 143 57.75 -29.25 -5.58
C GLN A 143 57.39 -30.52 -4.78
N ARG A 144 56.53 -31.37 -5.36
CA ARG A 144 56.24 -32.70 -4.84
C ARG A 144 57.20 -33.75 -5.42
N SER A 145 57.24 -34.93 -4.80
CA SER A 145 58.11 -36.04 -5.22
C SER A 145 57.79 -36.60 -6.61
N ASP A 146 56.60 -36.33 -7.13
CA ASP A 146 56.05 -36.74 -8.42
C ASP A 146 56.15 -35.65 -9.52
N THR A 147 56.68 -34.47 -9.21
CA THR A 147 56.90 -33.40 -10.19
C THR A 147 58.09 -33.72 -11.10
N VAL A 148 57.87 -33.78 -12.42
CA VAL A 148 58.90 -34.13 -13.42
C VAL A 148 59.56 -32.88 -13.99
N SER A 149 58.76 -31.87 -14.34
CA SER A 149 59.26 -30.62 -14.90
C SER A 149 58.38 -29.45 -14.48
N LEU A 150 59.00 -28.33 -14.11
CA LEU A 150 58.31 -27.11 -13.74
C LEU A 150 58.91 -25.92 -14.51
N ASN A 151 58.06 -25.00 -14.96
CA ASN A 151 58.50 -23.76 -15.58
C ASN A 151 58.51 -22.62 -14.55
N ASP A 152 59.64 -22.49 -13.85
CA ASP A 152 59.84 -21.47 -12.81
C ASP A 152 59.62 -20.03 -13.30
N ALA A 153 59.88 -19.75 -14.59
CA ALA A 153 59.69 -18.43 -15.17
C ALA A 153 58.20 -18.09 -15.33
N LEU A 154 57.39 -19.06 -15.79
CA LEU A 154 55.94 -18.91 -15.92
C LEU A 154 55.27 -18.80 -14.55
N VAL A 155 55.64 -19.62 -13.57
CA VAL A 155 55.07 -19.53 -12.20
C VAL A 155 55.33 -18.14 -11.58
N LYS A 156 56.55 -17.61 -11.73
CA LYS A 156 56.89 -16.26 -11.26
C LYS A 156 56.10 -15.16 -11.96
N GLN A 157 55.74 -15.37 -13.22
CA GLN A 157 54.92 -14.44 -13.99
C GLN A 157 53.47 -14.49 -13.50
N LEU A 158 52.87 -15.68 -13.42
CA LEU A 158 51.47 -15.87 -13.05
C LEU A 158 51.15 -15.41 -11.62
N VAL A 159 52.07 -15.57 -10.67
CA VAL A 159 51.90 -15.06 -9.31
C VAL A 159 51.96 -13.52 -9.24
N LYS A 160 52.60 -12.87 -10.21
CA LYS A 160 52.67 -11.40 -10.29
C LYS A 160 51.49 -10.79 -11.04
N THR A 161 51.04 -11.44 -12.12
CA THR A 161 49.98 -10.91 -12.98
C THR A 161 48.59 -11.40 -12.58
N GLY A 162 48.49 -12.53 -11.86
CA GLY A 162 47.25 -13.28 -11.69
C GLY A 162 46.91 -14.10 -12.94
N THR A 163 45.92 -14.99 -12.81
CA THR A 163 45.43 -15.84 -13.91
C THR A 163 43.98 -15.52 -14.31
N ASP A 164 43.44 -14.38 -13.88
CA ASP A 164 42.06 -13.94 -14.13
C ASP A 164 41.00 -15.04 -13.84
N GLY A 165 41.27 -15.85 -12.82
CA GLY A 165 40.38 -16.93 -12.39
C GLY A 165 40.47 -18.23 -13.21
N ARG A 166 41.42 -18.34 -14.15
CA ARG A 166 41.63 -19.53 -14.98
C ARG A 166 42.82 -20.37 -14.53
N TYR A 167 42.83 -21.64 -14.93
CA TYR A 167 43.93 -22.57 -14.71
C TYR A 167 44.94 -22.51 -15.86
N GLU A 168 46.20 -22.23 -15.54
CA GLU A 168 47.31 -22.19 -16.50
C GLU A 168 48.32 -23.31 -16.22
N VAL A 169 48.84 -23.93 -17.27
CA VAL A 169 49.78 -25.06 -17.17
C VAL A 169 51.17 -24.54 -16.82
N VAL A 170 51.73 -25.03 -15.71
CA VAL A 170 53.03 -24.61 -15.17
C VAL A 170 54.07 -25.74 -15.08
N GLY A 171 53.65 -26.99 -15.26
CA GLY A 171 54.54 -28.13 -15.17
C GLY A 171 53.88 -29.45 -15.56
N ILE A 172 54.63 -30.53 -15.43
CA ILE A 172 54.23 -31.91 -15.73
C ILE A 172 54.60 -32.77 -14.53
N PHE A 173 53.71 -33.69 -14.15
CA PHE A 173 53.95 -34.66 -13.09
C PHE A 173 53.88 -36.10 -13.62
N GLN A 174 54.44 -37.03 -12.86
CA GLN A 174 54.42 -38.46 -13.20
C GLN A 174 53.02 -39.03 -12.90
N HIS A 175 52.17 -39.01 -13.92
CA HIS A 175 50.77 -39.39 -13.83
C HIS A 175 50.55 -40.92 -13.80
N GLU A 176 49.88 -41.39 -12.76
CA GLU A 176 49.45 -42.77 -12.56
C GLU A 176 47.92 -42.87 -12.62
N ARG A 177 47.40 -43.28 -13.80
CA ARG A 177 45.95 -43.36 -14.08
C ARG A 177 45.14 -44.21 -13.11
N ALA A 178 45.78 -45.20 -12.47
CA ALA A 178 45.11 -46.06 -11.51
C ALA A 178 44.74 -45.32 -10.21
N SER A 179 45.33 -44.15 -9.99
CA SER A 179 45.20 -43.33 -8.79
C SER A 179 44.31 -42.11 -8.99
N ASP A 180 43.68 -41.95 -10.16
CA ASP A 180 42.90 -40.77 -10.52
C ASP A 180 41.65 -40.59 -9.66
N ALA A 181 41.31 -39.33 -9.42
CA ALA A 181 40.03 -38.96 -8.82
C ALA A 181 38.89 -39.39 -9.74
N SER A 182 37.85 -39.96 -9.14
CA SER A 182 36.64 -40.37 -9.84
C SER A 182 35.41 -39.73 -9.20
N PHE A 183 34.36 -39.55 -9.97
CA PHE A 183 33.10 -39.04 -9.45
C PHE A 183 31.92 -39.81 -10.02
N VAL A 184 30.84 -39.81 -9.26
CA VAL A 184 29.54 -40.33 -9.68
C VAL A 184 28.60 -39.15 -9.80
N VAL A 185 27.81 -39.12 -10.87
CA VAL A 185 26.70 -38.19 -11.05
C VAL A 185 25.45 -38.92 -10.61
N ASP A 186 24.85 -38.45 -9.53
CA ASP A 186 23.55 -38.93 -9.04
C ASP A 186 22.47 -37.95 -9.46
N ILE A 187 21.45 -38.45 -10.15
CA ILE A 187 20.31 -37.67 -10.60
C ILE A 187 19.13 -38.01 -9.71
N ALA A 188 18.50 -36.98 -9.14
CA ALA A 188 17.30 -37.16 -8.35
C ALA A 188 16.16 -37.74 -9.21
N MET A 189 15.34 -38.63 -8.64
CA MET A 189 14.24 -39.29 -9.37
C MET A 189 13.19 -38.31 -9.91
N ASP A 190 13.10 -37.12 -9.32
CA ASP A 190 12.19 -36.05 -9.73
C ASP A 190 12.75 -35.20 -10.89
N GLU A 191 13.97 -35.49 -11.35
CA GLU A 191 14.68 -34.73 -12.39
C GLU A 191 14.91 -33.25 -12.03
N MET A 192 14.83 -32.90 -10.74
CA MET A 192 14.93 -31.52 -10.29
C MET A 192 16.35 -31.10 -9.92
N GLN A 193 17.23 -32.07 -9.71
CA GLN A 193 18.57 -31.83 -9.22
C GLN A 193 19.53 -32.93 -9.69
N ALA A 194 20.76 -32.54 -9.98
CA ALA A 194 21.87 -33.46 -10.13
C ALA A 194 22.99 -33.11 -9.15
N THR A 195 23.50 -34.14 -8.49
CA THR A 195 24.61 -34.03 -7.55
C THR A 195 25.81 -34.82 -8.04
N ILE A 196 27.01 -34.34 -7.75
CA ILE A 196 28.25 -35.10 -7.93
C ILE A 196 28.80 -35.50 -6.58
N THR A 197 29.29 -36.72 -6.48
CA THR A 197 30.07 -37.20 -5.34
C THR A 197 31.42 -37.64 -5.86
N ALA A 198 32.50 -36.94 -5.49
CA ALA A 198 33.85 -37.30 -5.89
C ALA A 198 34.59 -38.11 -4.82
N THR A 199 35.48 -38.98 -5.30
CA THR A 199 36.46 -39.72 -4.51
C THR A 199 37.84 -39.10 -4.73
N ALA A 200 38.58 -38.88 -3.64
CA ALA A 200 39.90 -38.25 -3.69
C ALA A 200 40.90 -39.09 -4.51
N PRO A 201 41.83 -38.44 -5.23
CA PRO A 201 42.91 -39.14 -5.91
C PRO A 201 43.92 -39.70 -4.90
N ALA A 202 44.59 -40.79 -5.26
CA ALA A 202 45.78 -41.26 -4.57
C ALA A 202 47.03 -40.52 -5.09
N ILE A 203 48.19 -40.73 -4.45
CA ILE A 203 49.45 -40.10 -4.85
C ILE A 203 49.75 -40.46 -6.32
N GLY A 204 50.08 -39.46 -7.15
CA GLY A 204 50.28 -39.63 -8.59
C GLY A 204 49.00 -39.62 -9.44
N GLY A 205 47.81 -39.52 -8.85
CA GLY A 205 46.54 -39.40 -9.56
C GLY A 205 46.18 -37.98 -9.98
N ALA A 206 45.46 -37.85 -11.10
CA ALA A 206 44.89 -36.58 -11.54
C ALA A 206 43.56 -36.25 -10.83
N GLU A 207 43.30 -34.96 -10.66
CA GLU A 207 42.06 -34.38 -10.16
C GLU A 207 41.03 -34.14 -11.28
N ILE A 208 39.80 -33.85 -10.89
CA ILE A 208 38.67 -33.70 -11.82
C ILE A 208 38.59 -32.25 -12.31
N SER A 209 38.63 -32.03 -13.62
CA SER A 209 38.47 -30.70 -14.21
C SER A 209 36.99 -30.30 -14.37
N ALA A 210 36.69 -29.00 -14.34
CA ALA A 210 35.35 -28.45 -14.59
C ALA A 210 34.79 -28.92 -15.94
N ALA A 211 35.64 -28.97 -16.99
CA ALA A 211 35.26 -29.44 -18.31
C ALA A 211 34.89 -30.94 -18.32
N THR A 212 35.54 -31.76 -17.48
CA THR A 212 35.19 -33.17 -17.33
C THR A 212 33.83 -33.33 -16.66
N ILE A 213 33.54 -32.52 -15.63
CA ILE A 213 32.25 -32.52 -14.93
C ILE A 213 31.14 -32.12 -15.90
N VAL A 214 31.28 -31.00 -16.61
CA VAL A 214 30.27 -30.52 -17.56
C VAL A 214 30.01 -31.56 -18.66
N LYS A 215 31.06 -32.14 -19.26
CA LYS A 215 30.90 -33.20 -20.27
C LYS A 215 30.20 -34.44 -19.73
N ALA A 216 30.48 -34.83 -18.49
CA ALA A 216 29.81 -35.95 -17.86
C ALA A 216 28.32 -35.66 -17.63
N LEU A 217 27.98 -34.44 -17.18
CA LEU A 217 26.59 -34.00 -17.03
C LEU A 217 25.85 -34.00 -18.38
N GLU A 218 26.47 -33.47 -19.44
CA GLU A 218 25.93 -33.47 -20.80
C GLU A 218 25.75 -34.89 -21.36
N THR A 219 26.71 -35.79 -21.11
CA THR A 219 26.63 -37.20 -21.53
C THR A 219 25.50 -37.94 -20.83
N GLN A 220 25.18 -37.57 -19.59
CA GLN A 220 24.03 -38.06 -18.85
C GLN A 220 22.71 -37.39 -19.26
N GLY A 221 22.73 -36.44 -20.20
CA GLY A 221 21.56 -35.78 -20.76
C GLY A 221 21.11 -34.52 -20.00
N ILE A 222 21.90 -34.01 -19.06
CA ILE A 222 21.59 -32.76 -18.34
C ILE A 222 21.93 -31.58 -19.27
N VAL A 223 20.91 -30.80 -19.63
CA VAL A 223 21.02 -29.72 -20.64
C VAL A 223 20.64 -28.36 -20.05
N ALA A 224 19.89 -28.34 -18.95
CA ALA A 224 19.39 -27.12 -18.33
C ALA A 224 19.77 -27.07 -16.85
N GLY A 225 20.03 -25.86 -16.35
CA GLY A 225 20.22 -25.62 -14.92
C GLY A 225 21.60 -25.96 -14.37
N ILE A 226 22.60 -26.18 -15.23
CA ILE A 226 23.99 -26.40 -14.81
C ILE A 226 24.54 -25.11 -14.20
N SER A 227 24.99 -25.19 -12.95
CA SER A 227 25.59 -24.05 -12.24
C SER A 227 27.10 -24.09 -12.42
N GLN A 228 27.60 -23.29 -13.37
CA GLN A 228 29.03 -23.18 -13.64
C GLN A 228 29.81 -22.73 -12.39
N GLU A 229 29.24 -21.80 -11.63
CA GLU A 229 29.84 -21.27 -10.39
C GLU A 229 30.06 -22.37 -9.34
N LYS A 230 29.06 -23.23 -9.09
CA LYS A 230 29.20 -24.34 -8.12
C LYS A 230 30.20 -25.39 -8.59
N ILE A 231 30.30 -25.61 -9.90
CA ILE A 231 31.30 -26.53 -10.47
C ILE A 231 32.71 -25.97 -10.29
N ASP A 232 32.91 -24.68 -10.59
CA ASP A 232 34.21 -24.03 -10.44
C ASP A 232 34.63 -23.97 -8.95
N GLU A 233 33.69 -23.68 -8.04
CA GLU A 233 33.92 -23.73 -6.60
C GLU A 233 34.32 -25.14 -6.12
N PHE A 234 33.64 -26.18 -6.63
CA PHE A 234 33.99 -27.56 -6.33
C PHE A 234 35.38 -27.94 -6.84
N VAL A 235 35.79 -27.44 -8.01
CA VAL A 235 37.13 -27.70 -8.56
C VAL A 235 38.20 -26.95 -7.76
N ASP A 236 37.96 -25.70 -7.36
CA ASP A 236 38.91 -24.90 -6.57
C ASP A 236 39.08 -25.46 -5.15
N LYS A 237 37.99 -25.92 -4.52
CA LYS A 237 37.99 -26.45 -3.13
C LYS A 237 37.22 -27.77 -3.08
N PRO A 238 37.79 -28.89 -3.56
CA PRO A 238 37.08 -30.14 -3.66
C PRO A 238 36.78 -30.73 -2.28
N ILE A 239 35.50 -31.01 -2.04
CA ILE A 239 35.02 -31.71 -0.86
C ILE A 239 34.66 -33.14 -1.27
N TYR A 240 35.50 -34.08 -0.89
CA TYR A 240 35.35 -35.49 -1.26
C TYR A 240 34.37 -36.24 -0.34
N GLY A 241 33.64 -37.20 -0.91
CA GLY A 241 32.70 -38.05 -0.19
C GLY A 241 31.39 -37.37 0.22
N ILE A 242 31.16 -36.11 -0.16
CA ILE A 242 29.94 -35.35 0.11
C ILE A 242 29.26 -34.99 -1.22
N PRO A 243 27.94 -35.24 -1.37
CA PRO A 243 27.21 -34.84 -2.57
C PRO A 243 27.18 -33.32 -2.72
N CYS A 244 27.65 -32.81 -3.87
CA CYS A 244 27.60 -31.41 -4.25
C CYS A 244 26.58 -31.20 -5.37
N VAL A 245 25.70 -30.22 -5.23
CA VAL A 245 24.68 -29.90 -6.23
C VAL A 245 25.30 -29.09 -7.37
N VAL A 246 25.26 -29.64 -8.59
CA VAL A 246 25.87 -29.00 -9.77
C VAL A 246 24.87 -28.61 -10.84
N ALA A 247 23.66 -29.16 -10.81
CA ALA A 247 22.57 -28.71 -11.67
C ALA A 247 21.23 -28.69 -10.91
N GLU A 248 20.42 -27.67 -11.16
CA GLU A 248 19.09 -27.49 -10.58
C GLU A 248 18.08 -27.11 -11.66
N ALA A 249 16.93 -27.77 -11.64
CA ALA A 249 15.83 -27.47 -12.53
C ALA A 249 15.23 -26.08 -12.27
N ILE A 250 14.72 -25.45 -13.32
CA ILE A 250 13.96 -24.20 -13.23
C ILE A 250 12.54 -24.57 -12.81
N ARG A 251 12.18 -24.26 -11.56
CA ARG A 251 10.83 -24.58 -11.03
C ARG A 251 9.75 -23.74 -11.75
N PRO A 252 8.59 -24.34 -12.07
CA PRO A 252 7.45 -23.58 -12.55
C PRO A 252 6.96 -22.65 -11.44
N VAL A 253 6.49 -21.46 -11.83
CA VAL A 253 5.88 -20.48 -10.94
C VAL A 253 4.45 -20.28 -11.38
N ASP A 254 3.51 -20.72 -10.55
CA ASP A 254 2.09 -20.54 -10.79
C ASP A 254 1.72 -19.04 -10.80
N GLY A 255 0.79 -18.68 -11.67
CA GLY A 255 0.26 -17.33 -11.75
C GLY A 255 -0.71 -17.05 -10.60
N LYS A 256 -0.71 -15.81 -10.11
CA LYS A 256 -1.64 -15.37 -9.06
C LYS A 256 -3.05 -15.22 -9.61
N ASP A 257 -4.04 -15.64 -8.83
CA ASP A 257 -5.46 -15.46 -9.14
C ASP A 257 -5.85 -13.98 -9.16
N ALA A 258 -6.83 -13.64 -9.99
CA ALA A 258 -7.43 -12.31 -9.98
C ALA A 258 -8.20 -12.08 -8.67
N TYR A 259 -8.14 -10.86 -8.14
CA TYR A 259 -8.90 -10.46 -6.96
C TYR A 259 -9.41 -9.03 -7.10
N ILE A 260 -10.43 -8.69 -6.30
CA ILE A 260 -11.01 -7.34 -6.26
C ILE A 260 -10.52 -6.65 -5.00
N SER A 261 -9.89 -5.49 -5.19
CA SER A 261 -9.55 -4.56 -4.13
C SER A 261 -10.71 -3.59 -3.94
N TYR A 262 -11.29 -3.55 -2.75
CA TYR A 262 -12.38 -2.62 -2.41
C TYR A 262 -11.83 -1.35 -1.79
N ASN A 263 -12.35 -0.19 -2.22
CA ASN A 263 -12.00 1.13 -1.67
C ASN A 263 -12.97 1.58 -0.56
N PHE A 264 -13.79 0.65 -0.06
CA PHE A 264 -14.74 0.86 1.03
C PHE A 264 -14.69 -0.33 1.97
N GLU A 265 -15.06 -0.12 3.23
CA GLU A 265 -15.11 -1.17 4.24
C GLU A 265 -16.26 -2.13 3.94
N THR A 266 -15.92 -3.39 3.65
CA THR A 266 -16.90 -4.44 3.38
C THR A 266 -17.49 -5.02 4.65
N ASP A 267 -16.78 -4.92 5.78
CA ASP A 267 -17.21 -5.46 7.06
C ASP A 267 -17.81 -4.39 7.97
N ARG A 268 -19.14 -4.38 8.04
CA ARG A 268 -19.90 -3.44 8.89
C ARG A 268 -19.55 -3.52 10.37
N SER A 269 -18.99 -4.65 10.85
CA SER A 269 -18.60 -4.79 12.26
C SER A 269 -17.33 -4.00 12.62
N LYS A 270 -16.56 -3.56 11.61
CA LYS A 270 -15.35 -2.75 11.76
C LYS A 270 -15.59 -1.25 11.70
N LEU A 271 -16.81 -0.81 11.38
CA LEU A 271 -17.20 0.60 11.45
C LEU A 271 -17.21 1.04 12.93
N LYS A 272 -16.04 1.44 13.43
CA LYS A 272 -15.85 1.89 14.80
C LYS A 272 -16.48 3.27 14.98
N MET A 273 -17.11 3.46 16.13
CA MET A 273 -17.47 4.79 16.62
C MET A 273 -16.17 5.60 16.76
N GLN A 274 -16.14 6.81 16.22
CA GLN A 274 -14.95 7.66 16.37
C GLN A 274 -14.90 8.15 17.83
N GLU A 275 -13.89 7.70 18.57
CA GLU A 275 -13.55 8.28 19.86
C GLU A 275 -12.84 9.60 19.60
N SER A 276 -13.30 10.70 20.22
CA SER A 276 -12.55 11.95 20.18
C SER A 276 -11.19 11.78 20.87
N GLU A 277 -10.20 12.61 20.53
CA GLU A 277 -8.84 12.61 21.13
C GLU A 277 -8.81 12.68 22.67
N THR A 278 -9.93 13.05 23.30
CA THR A 278 -10.14 13.13 24.74
C THR A 278 -10.79 11.88 25.37
N GLY A 279 -11.06 10.82 24.60
CA GLY A 279 -11.72 9.60 25.07
C GLY A 279 -13.22 9.74 25.35
N GLN A 280 -13.84 10.87 25.02
CA GLN A 280 -15.30 11.00 25.01
C GLN A 280 -15.86 10.41 23.70
N VAL A 281 -16.70 9.39 23.84
CA VAL A 281 -17.45 8.82 22.72
C VAL A 281 -18.58 9.79 22.38
N ASN A 282 -18.48 10.48 21.24
CA ASN A 282 -19.56 11.30 20.73
C ASN A 282 -20.60 10.39 20.07
N PHE A 283 -21.58 9.89 20.84
CA PHE A 283 -22.67 9.02 20.36
C PHE A 283 -23.54 9.67 19.26
N LYS A 284 -23.34 10.95 18.96
CA LYS A 284 -24.03 11.65 17.87
C LYS A 284 -23.37 11.47 16.51
N GLU A 285 -22.07 11.17 16.44
CA GLU A 285 -21.33 11.01 15.19
C GLU A 285 -20.98 9.54 14.96
N LEU A 286 -22.02 8.72 14.84
CA LEU A 286 -21.90 7.34 14.41
C LEU A 286 -21.64 7.35 12.90
N ASN A 287 -20.38 7.44 12.50
CA ASN A 287 -19.95 7.49 11.08
C ASN A 287 -20.09 6.11 10.40
N LEU A 288 -21.27 5.50 10.50
CA LEU A 288 -21.63 4.15 10.00
C LEU A 288 -21.95 4.15 8.49
N ILE A 289 -22.07 5.33 7.88
CA ILE A 289 -22.55 5.49 6.51
C ILE A 289 -21.36 5.81 5.60
N GLN A 290 -21.07 4.91 4.68
CA GLN A 290 -20.07 5.11 3.65
C GLN A 290 -20.70 5.78 2.43
N ASN A 291 -20.74 7.11 2.46
CA ASN A 291 -21.24 7.93 1.35
C ASN A 291 -20.26 7.91 0.18
N VAL A 292 -20.79 7.85 -1.04
CA VAL A 292 -20.03 7.91 -2.28
C VAL A 292 -20.67 8.90 -3.25
N VAL A 293 -19.83 9.49 -4.09
CA VAL A 293 -20.22 10.47 -5.12
C VAL A 293 -20.22 9.79 -6.48
N GLN A 294 -21.09 10.22 -7.39
CA GLN A 294 -21.10 9.78 -8.78
C GLN A 294 -19.70 9.94 -9.41
N GLY A 295 -19.21 8.89 -10.06
CA GLY A 295 -17.89 8.80 -10.66
C GLY A 295 -16.78 8.34 -9.71
N GLN A 296 -17.05 8.19 -8.41
CA GLN A 296 -16.06 7.73 -7.44
C GLN A 296 -15.72 6.25 -7.65
N ALA A 297 -14.42 5.91 -7.60
CA ALA A 297 -13.93 4.54 -7.68
C ALA A 297 -14.24 3.76 -6.40
N LEU A 298 -15.04 2.70 -6.53
CA LEU A 298 -15.50 1.83 -5.44
C LEU A 298 -14.63 0.60 -5.27
N ALA A 299 -14.15 0.02 -6.36
CA ALA A 299 -13.31 -1.16 -6.33
C ALA A 299 -12.49 -1.29 -7.61
N GLN A 300 -11.40 -2.05 -7.55
CA GLN A 300 -10.52 -2.31 -8.68
C GLN A 300 -10.27 -3.82 -8.80
N LYS A 301 -10.47 -4.36 -10.00
CA LYS A 301 -10.08 -5.72 -10.37
C LYS A 301 -8.60 -5.74 -10.68
N ILE A 302 -7.85 -6.53 -9.93
CA ILE A 302 -6.45 -6.85 -10.23
C ILE A 302 -6.46 -8.14 -11.06
N PRO A 303 -5.96 -8.09 -12.31
CA PRO A 303 -6.06 -9.19 -13.25
C PRO A 303 -5.20 -10.39 -12.81
N ALA A 304 -5.58 -11.58 -13.28
CA ALA A 304 -4.82 -12.79 -13.03
C ALA A 304 -3.47 -12.75 -13.76
N GLU A 305 -2.43 -13.29 -13.13
CA GLU A 305 -1.11 -13.42 -13.72
C GLU A 305 -0.97 -14.75 -14.48
N ARG A 306 -0.19 -14.74 -15.56
CA ARG A 306 0.17 -15.97 -16.28
C ARG A 306 1.26 -16.72 -15.53
N GLY A 307 1.11 -18.02 -15.39
CA GLY A 307 2.15 -18.88 -14.84
C GLY A 307 3.37 -18.90 -15.75
N LYS A 308 4.57 -18.96 -15.15
CA LYS A 308 5.82 -19.13 -15.86
C LYS A 308 6.24 -20.59 -15.78
N GLY A 309 6.19 -21.29 -16.91
CA GLY A 309 6.58 -22.68 -17.00
C GLY A 309 8.04 -22.90 -16.61
N GLY A 310 8.30 -24.04 -15.98
CA GLY A 310 9.63 -24.47 -15.58
C GLY A 310 10.27 -25.40 -16.61
N LYS A 311 11.48 -25.87 -16.30
CA LYS A 311 12.19 -26.90 -17.05
C LYS A 311 12.95 -27.81 -16.10
N THR A 312 12.84 -29.13 -16.28
CA THR A 312 13.69 -30.10 -15.57
C THR A 312 15.15 -29.97 -16.01
N ILE A 313 16.09 -30.63 -15.32
CA ILE A 313 17.51 -30.63 -15.69
C ILE A 313 17.75 -31.24 -17.09
N PHE A 314 16.86 -32.12 -17.56
CA PHE A 314 16.87 -32.70 -18.92
C PHE A 314 16.24 -31.76 -19.96
N GLY A 315 15.78 -30.57 -19.57
CA GLY A 315 15.12 -29.62 -20.46
C GLY A 315 13.66 -29.94 -20.78
N ARG A 316 13.03 -30.91 -20.09
CA ARG A 316 11.60 -31.19 -20.25
C ARG A 316 10.78 -30.04 -19.65
N TYR A 317 9.75 -29.61 -20.37
CA TYR A 317 8.88 -28.51 -19.93
C TYR A 317 8.03 -28.93 -18.73
N LEU A 318 7.99 -28.06 -17.71
CA LEU A 318 7.11 -28.17 -16.56
C LEU A 318 5.99 -27.15 -16.70
N GLU A 319 4.75 -27.61 -16.78
CA GLU A 319 3.58 -26.75 -16.91
C GLU A 319 3.35 -25.96 -15.60
N ALA A 320 3.14 -24.65 -15.75
CA ALA A 320 2.70 -23.78 -14.65
C ALA A 320 1.22 -23.49 -14.81
N LYS A 321 0.51 -23.37 -13.69
CA LYS A 321 -0.91 -23.02 -13.70
C LYS A 321 -1.04 -21.51 -13.90
N ASN A 322 -1.97 -21.12 -14.77
CA ASN A 322 -2.38 -19.72 -14.88
C ASN A 322 -3.29 -19.37 -13.71
N GLY A 323 -3.22 -18.13 -13.25
CA GLY A 323 -4.17 -17.60 -12.28
C GLY A 323 -5.59 -17.64 -12.84
N LYS A 324 -6.56 -17.91 -11.97
CA LYS A 324 -7.98 -17.89 -12.33
C LYS A 324 -8.48 -16.46 -12.41
N ASP A 325 -9.22 -16.16 -13.47
CA ASP A 325 -9.89 -14.87 -13.59
C ASP A 325 -11.22 -14.86 -12.83
N ILE A 326 -11.64 -13.68 -12.38
CA ILE A 326 -12.91 -13.48 -11.68
C ILE A 326 -13.77 -12.44 -12.40
N ASN A 327 -15.09 -12.63 -12.34
CA ASN A 327 -16.04 -11.66 -12.85
C ASN A 327 -16.19 -10.49 -11.88
N MET A 328 -16.46 -9.31 -12.43
CA MET A 328 -16.71 -8.12 -11.62
C MET A 328 -18.09 -8.20 -10.94
N PRO A 329 -18.16 -7.93 -9.62
CA PRO A 329 -19.37 -7.99 -8.82
C PRO A 329 -20.25 -6.74 -9.03
N LEU A 330 -20.78 -6.58 -10.25
CA LEU A 330 -21.62 -5.43 -10.58
C LEU A 330 -23.04 -5.59 -10.03
N GLY A 331 -23.43 -4.65 -9.17
CA GLY A 331 -24.79 -4.51 -8.65
C GLY A 331 -25.53 -3.33 -9.28
N LYS A 332 -26.40 -2.69 -8.50
CA LYS A 332 -27.20 -1.52 -8.90
C LYS A 332 -26.40 -0.23 -8.74
N ASN A 333 -26.63 0.70 -9.67
CA ASN A 333 -26.03 2.05 -9.69
C ASN A 333 -24.50 2.06 -9.65
N VAL A 334 -23.91 1.10 -10.33
CA VAL A 334 -22.47 0.89 -10.42
C VAL A 334 -22.13 0.56 -11.87
N GLU A 335 -21.04 1.12 -12.37
CA GLU A 335 -20.59 0.97 -13.75
C GLU A 335 -19.09 0.63 -13.79
N VAL A 336 -18.64 0.06 -14.90
CA VAL A 336 -17.21 -0.19 -15.14
C VAL A 336 -16.64 1.03 -15.85
N ASP A 337 -15.52 1.54 -15.35
CA ASP A 337 -14.82 2.64 -15.96
C ASP A 337 -14.18 2.23 -17.31
N LYS A 338 -13.70 3.21 -18.07
CA LYS A 338 -13.09 3.05 -19.40
C LYS A 338 -11.94 2.05 -19.42
N ASP A 339 -11.24 1.90 -18.31
CA ASP A 339 -10.11 0.98 -18.15
C ASP A 339 -10.53 -0.51 -18.14
N GLY A 340 -11.82 -0.79 -17.99
CA GLY A 340 -12.34 -2.16 -17.96
C GLY A 340 -11.97 -2.95 -16.69
N CYS A 341 -11.27 -2.32 -15.73
CA CYS A 341 -10.81 -2.91 -14.47
C CYS A 341 -11.35 -2.19 -13.22
N THR A 342 -11.79 -0.94 -13.35
CA THR A 342 -12.24 -0.12 -12.22
C THR A 342 -13.77 -0.07 -12.17
N ILE A 343 -14.33 -0.21 -10.97
CA ILE A 343 -15.76 -0.13 -10.70
C ILE A 343 -16.04 1.23 -10.07
N ILE A 344 -16.93 2.02 -10.70
CA ILE A 344 -17.28 3.38 -10.30
C ILE A 344 -18.76 3.49 -9.91
N ALA A 345 -19.08 4.43 -9.02
CA ALA A 345 -20.46 4.76 -8.69
C ALA A 345 -21.15 5.50 -9.84
N SER A 346 -22.35 5.10 -10.24
CA SER A 346 -23.12 5.83 -11.26
C SER A 346 -24.04 6.91 -10.67
N THR A 347 -24.24 6.91 -9.35
CA THR A 347 -25.07 7.88 -8.60
C THR A 347 -24.44 8.19 -7.25
N ASN A 348 -24.85 9.31 -6.63
CA ASN A 348 -24.57 9.60 -5.23
C ASN A 348 -25.40 8.66 -4.32
N GLY A 349 -24.82 8.20 -3.21
CA GLY A 349 -25.53 7.37 -2.25
C GLY A 349 -24.63 6.66 -1.26
N GLN A 350 -25.09 5.55 -0.68
CA GLN A 350 -24.31 4.67 0.19
C GLN A 350 -23.84 3.45 -0.58
N VAL A 351 -22.55 3.14 -0.47
CA VAL A 351 -21.99 1.89 -1.03
C VAL A 351 -22.25 0.70 -0.10
N LEU A 352 -22.74 -0.40 -0.67
CA LEU A 352 -23.10 -1.63 0.03
C LEU A 352 -22.68 -2.87 -0.75
N LEU A 353 -22.14 -3.86 -0.05
CA LEU A 353 -21.90 -5.20 -0.59
C LEU A 353 -23.09 -6.11 -0.24
N ILE A 354 -23.90 -6.48 -1.24
CA ILE A 354 -25.09 -7.33 -1.06
C ILE A 354 -24.98 -8.54 -1.99
N GLY A 355 -24.92 -9.75 -1.42
CA GLY A 355 -24.80 -10.98 -2.19
C GLY A 355 -23.56 -11.00 -3.09
N ASP A 356 -22.43 -10.57 -2.55
CA ASP A 356 -21.15 -10.38 -3.25
C ASP A 356 -21.22 -9.42 -4.45
N LYS A 357 -22.19 -8.49 -4.48
CA LYS A 357 -22.30 -7.44 -5.49
C LYS A 357 -22.21 -6.07 -4.87
N ILE A 358 -21.45 -5.19 -5.52
CA ILE A 358 -21.31 -3.79 -5.13
C ILE A 358 -22.54 -3.04 -5.61
N ASN A 359 -23.28 -2.44 -4.69
CA ASN A 359 -24.45 -1.61 -4.97
C ASN A 359 -24.22 -0.22 -4.40
N VAL A 360 -24.76 0.79 -5.06
CA VAL A 360 -24.90 2.13 -4.50
C VAL A 360 -26.39 2.42 -4.33
N GLU A 361 -26.82 2.64 -3.10
CA GLU A 361 -28.22 2.98 -2.80
C GLU A 361 -28.37 4.50 -2.62
N PRO A 362 -29.13 5.19 -3.48
CA PRO A 362 -29.34 6.65 -3.41
C PRO A 362 -30.41 7.04 -2.39
N VAL A 363 -31.11 6.06 -1.81
CA VAL A 363 -32.16 6.25 -0.80
C VAL A 363 -31.78 5.49 0.45
N MET A 364 -31.78 6.18 1.58
CA MET A 364 -31.61 5.60 2.90
C MET A 364 -32.95 5.49 3.58
N GLU A 365 -33.34 4.28 3.95
CA GLU A 365 -34.59 4.01 4.65
C GLU A 365 -34.31 3.59 6.10
N ILE A 366 -34.98 4.25 7.04
CA ILE A 366 -34.86 4.02 8.48
C ILE A 366 -36.22 3.54 8.97
N ASP A 367 -36.30 2.27 9.33
CA ASP A 367 -37.56 1.63 9.72
C ASP A 367 -38.13 2.14 11.06
N GLY A 368 -37.33 2.84 11.86
CA GLY A 368 -37.70 3.36 13.18
C GLY A 368 -37.38 4.83 13.36
N ASP A 369 -37.10 5.20 14.61
CA ASP A 369 -36.83 6.58 15.02
C ASP A 369 -35.35 6.93 14.87
N VAL A 370 -35.06 8.18 14.49
CA VAL A 370 -33.71 8.75 14.57
C VAL A 370 -33.49 9.20 16.01
N SER A 371 -32.68 8.43 16.73
CA SER A 371 -32.43 8.55 18.17
C SER A 371 -30.96 8.28 18.48
N ILE A 372 -30.60 8.10 19.76
CA ILE A 372 -29.22 7.82 20.19
C ILE A 372 -28.62 6.55 19.57
N LYS A 373 -29.46 5.62 19.11
CA LYS A 373 -28.99 4.40 18.43
C LYS A 373 -28.55 4.66 16.99
N THR A 374 -29.16 5.66 16.35
CA THR A 374 -28.94 6.00 14.94
C THR A 374 -27.90 7.11 14.82
N GLY A 375 -27.92 8.07 15.76
CA GLY A 375 -27.06 9.25 15.72
C GLY A 375 -27.53 10.28 14.70
N ASN A 376 -26.69 11.29 14.47
CA ASN A 376 -26.90 12.26 13.40
C ASN A 376 -26.67 11.60 12.04
N ILE A 377 -27.40 12.06 11.04
CA ILE A 377 -27.38 11.45 9.71
C ILE A 377 -26.89 12.48 8.71
N THR A 378 -25.82 12.15 8.00
CA THR A 378 -25.38 12.90 6.82
C THR A 378 -25.34 11.96 5.64
N PHE A 379 -26.20 12.20 4.65
CA PHE A 379 -26.39 11.27 3.54
C PHE A 379 -26.39 11.99 2.19
N LEU A 380 -25.61 11.47 1.25
CA LEU A 380 -25.57 12.00 -0.12
C LEU A 380 -26.67 11.38 -0.99
N GLY A 381 -27.92 11.63 -0.60
CA GLY A 381 -29.09 11.11 -1.29
C GLY A 381 -30.37 11.46 -0.55
N THR A 382 -31.45 10.70 -0.76
CA THR A 382 -32.73 10.91 -0.08
C THR A 382 -32.80 10.09 1.21
N VAL A 383 -33.24 10.69 2.32
CA VAL A 383 -33.45 10.01 3.60
C VAL A 383 -34.94 9.84 3.86
N ILE A 384 -35.36 8.62 4.15
CA ILE A 384 -36.73 8.26 4.51
C ILE A 384 -36.73 7.70 5.93
N VAL A 385 -37.43 8.35 6.84
CA VAL A 385 -37.61 7.95 8.23
C VAL A 385 -39.05 7.51 8.43
N LYS A 386 -39.28 6.21 8.68
CA LYS A 386 -40.62 5.68 8.96
C LYS A 386 -41.14 6.07 10.35
N GLY A 387 -40.24 6.35 11.28
CA GLY A 387 -40.55 6.82 12.63
C GLY A 387 -40.45 8.33 12.81
N ASN A 388 -40.09 8.72 14.03
CA ASN A 388 -39.90 10.08 14.48
C ASN A 388 -38.42 10.50 14.43
N VAL A 389 -38.17 11.80 14.49
CA VAL A 389 -36.83 12.35 14.77
C VAL A 389 -36.83 12.92 16.17
N ASP A 390 -36.08 12.28 17.07
CA ASP A 390 -36.00 12.67 18.48
C ASP A 390 -35.23 13.98 18.66
N ASP A 391 -35.46 14.61 19.81
CA ASP A 391 -34.77 15.83 20.21
C ASP A 391 -33.24 15.65 20.21
N GLY A 392 -32.53 16.56 19.55
CA GLY A 392 -31.08 16.68 19.57
C GLY A 392 -30.33 15.85 18.52
N PHE A 393 -31.03 15.28 17.54
CA PHE A 393 -30.46 14.51 16.41
C PHE A 393 -30.74 15.17 15.07
N ASP A 394 -29.67 15.50 14.35
CA ASP A 394 -29.76 16.26 13.10
C ASP A 394 -29.69 15.36 11.87
N ILE A 395 -30.41 15.73 10.81
CA ILE A 395 -30.39 15.03 9.52
C ILE A 395 -30.02 16.02 8.43
N LYS A 396 -28.98 15.69 7.67
CA LYS A 396 -28.50 16.41 6.49
C LYS A 396 -28.55 15.50 5.27
N ALA A 397 -29.23 15.96 4.22
CA ALA A 397 -29.38 15.20 2.99
C ALA A 397 -29.16 16.09 1.75
N SER A 398 -28.43 15.59 0.74
CA SER A 398 -28.39 16.28 -0.56
C SER A 398 -29.64 16.01 -1.42
N GLY A 399 -30.42 14.99 -1.07
CA GLY A 399 -31.72 14.70 -1.67
C GLY A 399 -32.88 15.27 -0.86
N ASN A 400 -33.98 14.52 -0.84
CA ASN A 400 -35.14 14.86 0.00
C ASN A 400 -34.99 14.26 1.41
N ILE A 401 -35.70 14.83 2.38
CA ILE A 401 -35.93 14.22 3.69
C ILE A 401 -37.42 13.95 3.84
N GLU A 402 -37.80 12.69 4.05
CA GLU A 402 -39.18 12.29 4.31
C GLU A 402 -39.28 11.67 5.70
N VAL A 403 -40.14 12.22 6.56
CA VAL A 403 -40.38 11.74 7.91
C VAL A 403 -41.87 11.40 8.03
N TYR A 404 -42.19 10.13 8.28
CA TYR A 404 -43.56 9.67 8.47
C TYR A 404 -44.12 10.03 9.86
N GLY A 405 -43.25 10.16 10.86
CA GLY A 405 -43.59 10.56 12.23
C GLY A 405 -43.57 12.07 12.48
N THR A 406 -43.28 12.44 13.72
CA THR A 406 -43.07 13.82 14.18
C THR A 406 -41.59 14.16 14.26
N VAL A 407 -41.29 15.45 14.16
CA VAL A 407 -39.94 16.00 14.28
C VAL A 407 -39.85 16.84 15.55
N GLY A 408 -38.90 16.51 16.44
CA GLY A 408 -38.67 17.22 17.69
C GLY A 408 -37.72 18.44 17.57
N LEU A 409 -36.99 18.70 18.65
CA LEU A 409 -35.94 19.73 18.75
C LEU A 409 -34.68 19.30 17.95
N CYS A 410 -34.68 19.47 16.64
CA CYS A 410 -33.54 19.10 15.78
C CYS A 410 -33.35 20.02 14.58
N SER A 411 -32.23 19.83 13.88
CA SER A 411 -31.92 20.46 12.61
C SER A 411 -32.15 19.49 11.44
N LEU A 412 -33.10 19.79 10.56
CA LEU A 412 -33.29 19.07 9.30
C LEU A 412 -32.86 19.97 8.13
N VAL A 413 -31.84 19.55 7.39
CA VAL A 413 -31.31 20.30 6.24
C VAL A 413 -31.33 19.41 5.01
N ALA A 414 -32.08 19.81 3.98
CA ALA A 414 -32.15 19.12 2.71
C ALA A 414 -31.89 20.09 1.56
N GLU A 415 -31.09 19.71 0.56
CA GLU A 415 -31.05 20.47 -0.71
C GLU A 415 -32.34 20.28 -1.52
N GLY A 416 -33.04 19.17 -1.30
CA GLY A 416 -34.35 18.89 -1.87
C GLY A 416 -35.52 19.35 -1.00
N ASN A 417 -36.57 18.53 -1.03
CA ASN A 417 -37.81 18.72 -0.28
C ASN A 417 -37.70 18.14 1.13
N ILE A 418 -38.37 18.77 2.10
CA ILE A 418 -38.59 18.20 3.44
C ILE A 418 -40.08 17.91 3.62
N ILE A 419 -40.43 16.64 3.81
CA ILE A 419 -41.81 16.18 3.95
C ILE A 419 -41.97 15.54 5.32
N VAL A 420 -42.75 16.16 6.18
CA VAL A 420 -43.12 15.63 7.50
C VAL A 420 -44.60 15.30 7.50
N SER A 421 -44.93 14.02 7.57
CA SER A 421 -46.32 13.54 7.45
C SER A 421 -47.19 13.99 8.63
N LEU A 422 -46.60 14.07 9.83
CA LEU A 422 -47.23 14.63 11.02
C LEU A 422 -46.73 16.07 11.25
N GLY A 423 -46.25 16.41 12.44
CA GLY A 423 -45.90 17.79 12.78
C GLY A 423 -44.46 17.98 13.23
N ILE A 424 -44.06 19.24 13.25
CA ILE A 424 -42.75 19.72 13.65
C ILE A 424 -42.89 20.50 14.96
N MET A 425 -42.12 20.11 15.98
CA MET A 425 -42.20 20.61 17.35
C MET A 425 -40.80 21.00 17.86
N GLY A 426 -40.31 22.15 17.42
CA GLY A 426 -38.93 22.57 17.60
C GLY A 426 -38.58 23.21 18.95
N ARG A 427 -39.53 23.42 19.87
CA ARG A 427 -39.31 24.02 21.22
C ARG A 427 -38.37 25.26 21.21
N ASP A 428 -38.57 26.14 20.23
CA ASP A 428 -37.87 27.40 20.00
C ASP A 428 -36.41 27.29 19.52
N LYS A 429 -35.88 26.08 19.28
CA LYS A 429 -34.54 25.90 18.69
C LYS A 429 -34.47 24.93 17.52
N GLY A 430 -35.60 24.33 17.11
CA GLY A 430 -35.67 23.49 15.92
C GLY A 430 -35.46 24.34 14.66
N VAL A 431 -34.67 23.82 13.72
CA VAL A 431 -34.34 24.50 12.47
C VAL A 431 -34.62 23.55 11.31
N ILE A 432 -35.45 23.99 10.36
CA ILE A 432 -35.78 23.22 9.17
C ILE A 432 -35.40 24.04 7.95
N GLN A 433 -34.50 23.53 7.12
CA GLN A 433 -34.03 24.22 5.92
C GLN A 433 -34.17 23.30 4.71
N ALA A 434 -35.05 23.66 3.79
CA ALA A 434 -35.24 22.96 2.53
C ALA A 434 -34.79 23.82 1.35
N GLY A 435 -33.91 23.29 0.50
CA GLY A 435 -33.53 23.90 -0.77
C GLY A 435 -34.65 23.90 -1.81
N LYS A 436 -35.78 23.26 -1.51
CA LYS A 436 -37.04 23.37 -2.26
C LYS A 436 -38.19 23.73 -1.33
N SER A 437 -39.08 22.77 -1.06
CA SER A 437 -40.33 23.02 -0.33
C SER A 437 -40.40 22.20 0.96
N VAL A 438 -41.21 22.69 1.91
CA VAL A 438 -41.51 22.02 3.18
C VAL A 438 -42.99 21.65 3.24
N TRP A 439 -43.29 20.39 3.55
CA TRP A 439 -44.65 19.91 3.83
C TRP A 439 -44.75 19.45 5.26
N ALA A 440 -45.76 19.93 5.98
CA ALA A 440 -46.05 19.48 7.34
C ALA A 440 -47.56 19.43 7.60
N LYS A 441 -48.00 18.62 8.56
CA LYS A 441 -49.35 18.74 9.12
C LYS A 441 -49.47 19.98 9.99
N PHE A 442 -48.51 20.23 10.86
CA PHE A 442 -48.44 21.44 11.69
C PHE A 442 -47.00 21.80 12.02
N ILE A 443 -46.75 23.08 12.30
CA ILE A 443 -45.42 23.59 12.68
C ILE A 443 -45.59 24.39 13.97
N GLN A 444 -44.77 24.08 14.97
CA GLN A 444 -44.86 24.70 16.28
C GLN A 444 -43.47 25.05 16.84
N ASN A 445 -43.30 26.28 17.33
CA ASN A 445 -42.08 26.74 18.01
C ASN A 445 -40.79 26.37 17.23
N THR A 446 -40.78 26.63 15.91
CA THR A 446 -39.69 26.20 15.01
C THR A 446 -39.33 27.32 14.04
N THR A 447 -38.07 27.36 13.61
CA THR A 447 -37.62 28.18 12.48
C THR A 447 -37.59 27.34 11.21
N VAL A 448 -38.35 27.73 10.19
CA VAL A 448 -38.48 27.00 8.92
C VAL A 448 -38.12 27.92 7.78
N THR A 449 -37.20 27.49 6.92
CA THR A 449 -36.79 28.20 5.70
C THR A 449 -36.96 27.28 4.49
N ALA A 450 -37.63 27.77 3.46
CA ALA A 450 -37.82 27.06 2.20
C ALA A 450 -37.57 27.98 1.01
N GLU A 451 -36.80 27.50 0.02
CA GLU A 451 -36.53 28.24 -1.22
C GLU A 451 -37.73 28.24 -2.20
N GLU A 452 -38.77 27.47 -1.91
CA GLU A 452 -39.99 27.47 -2.70
C GLU A 452 -41.22 27.64 -1.80
N TYR A 453 -41.94 26.56 -1.51
CA TYR A 453 -43.23 26.59 -0.84
C TYR A 453 -43.14 26.04 0.58
N VAL A 454 -43.91 26.62 1.50
CA VAL A 454 -44.21 25.98 2.79
C VAL A 454 -45.69 25.64 2.82
N ILE A 455 -45.99 24.35 2.86
CA ILE A 455 -47.35 23.82 2.74
C ILE A 455 -47.72 23.12 4.04
N VAL A 456 -48.70 23.67 4.75
CA VAL A 456 -49.11 23.18 6.06
C VAL A 456 -50.60 22.81 6.05
N LYS A 457 -50.98 21.67 6.63
CA LYS A 457 -52.39 21.27 6.66
C LYS A 457 -53.17 21.99 7.77
N ASP A 458 -52.81 21.80 9.04
CA ASP A 458 -53.61 22.24 10.17
C ASP A 458 -53.28 23.66 10.63
N GLY A 459 -52.02 23.98 10.94
CA GLY A 459 -51.68 25.30 11.43
C GLY A 459 -50.20 25.51 11.77
N ILE A 460 -49.83 26.79 11.87
CA ILE A 460 -48.51 27.26 12.28
C ILE A 460 -48.68 28.00 13.60
N VAL A 461 -47.89 27.64 14.62
CA VAL A 461 -47.99 28.17 15.98
C VAL A 461 -46.64 28.68 16.45
N ASN A 462 -46.57 29.95 16.84
CA ASN A 462 -45.39 30.60 17.43
C ASN A 462 -44.07 30.24 16.72
N SER A 463 -44.05 30.34 15.39
CA SER A 463 -42.94 29.87 14.55
C SER A 463 -42.47 30.97 13.61
N ASN A 464 -41.19 30.91 13.23
CA ASN A 464 -40.61 31.78 12.21
C ASN A 464 -40.55 31.01 10.90
N VAL A 465 -41.35 31.40 9.91
CA VAL A 465 -41.47 30.66 8.65
C VAL A 465 -41.20 31.58 7.48
N THR A 466 -40.15 31.26 6.73
CA THR A 466 -39.71 32.01 5.55
C THR A 466 -39.86 31.13 4.32
N ALA A 467 -40.61 31.61 3.32
CA ALA A 467 -40.75 30.95 2.02
C ALA A 467 -40.45 31.93 0.89
N ARG A 468 -39.55 31.58 -0.03
CA ARG A 468 -39.23 32.43 -1.19
C ARG A 468 -40.35 32.50 -2.24
N LYS A 469 -41.36 31.62 -2.17
CA LYS A 469 -42.58 31.70 -2.98
C LYS A 469 -43.79 31.93 -2.09
N ARG A 470 -44.47 30.86 -1.66
CA ARG A 470 -45.77 30.95 -0.95
C ARG A 470 -45.80 30.12 0.31
N ILE A 471 -46.54 30.63 1.30
CA ILE A 471 -46.95 29.87 2.49
C ILE A 471 -48.43 29.54 2.35
N LEU A 472 -48.77 28.24 2.29
CA LEU A 472 -50.11 27.76 1.99
C LEU A 472 -50.63 26.87 3.11
N LEU A 473 -51.71 27.29 3.78
CA LEU A 473 -52.41 26.48 4.75
C LEU A 473 -53.70 25.90 4.14
N GLN A 474 -53.78 24.57 3.97
CA GLN A 474 -54.82 23.93 3.15
C GLN A 474 -55.85 23.08 3.91
N GLY A 475 -55.65 22.79 5.21
CA GLY A 475 -56.50 21.89 5.97
C GLY A 475 -57.79 22.52 6.50
N LYS A 476 -58.51 21.76 7.34
CA LYS A 476 -59.79 22.21 7.90
C LYS A 476 -59.63 23.43 8.82
N ARG A 477 -58.61 23.41 9.68
CA ARG A 477 -58.27 24.52 10.59
C ARG A 477 -57.53 25.63 9.87
N ALA A 478 -56.43 25.30 9.17
CA ALA A 478 -55.59 26.24 8.41
C ALA A 478 -55.36 27.57 9.14
N SER A 479 -54.94 27.50 10.40
CA SER A 479 -54.82 28.65 11.30
C SER A 479 -53.36 29.03 11.58
N ILE A 480 -53.06 30.32 11.58
CA ILE A 480 -51.77 30.89 12.03
C ILE A 480 -51.97 31.52 13.40
N ILE A 481 -51.21 31.09 14.41
CA ILE A 481 -51.33 31.53 15.80
C ILE A 481 -49.95 31.93 16.33
N GLY A 482 -49.61 33.22 16.21
CA GLY A 482 -48.34 33.77 16.68
C GLY A 482 -47.13 33.41 15.81
N GLY A 483 -46.10 34.25 15.86
CA GLY A 483 -44.84 34.09 15.13
C GLY A 483 -44.70 35.07 13.95
N HIS A 484 -43.61 34.92 13.21
CA HIS A 484 -43.26 35.75 12.05
C HIS A 484 -43.26 34.89 10.79
N LEU A 485 -44.15 35.20 9.84
CA LEU A 485 -44.23 34.49 8.58
C LEU A 485 -43.93 35.45 7.43
N PHE A 486 -42.96 35.11 6.60
CA PHE A 486 -42.55 35.88 5.44
C PHE A 486 -42.72 35.03 4.17
N ALA A 487 -43.42 35.57 3.18
CA ALA A 487 -43.49 34.97 1.84
C ALA A 487 -43.32 36.03 0.75
N THR A 488 -42.62 35.71 -0.33
CA THR A 488 -42.44 36.70 -1.41
C THR A 488 -43.70 36.92 -2.24
N GLU A 489 -44.50 35.88 -2.47
CA GLU A 489 -45.69 35.95 -3.33
C GLU A 489 -47.01 35.98 -2.55
N GLU A 490 -47.22 35.05 -1.61
CA GLU A 490 -48.54 34.83 -1.02
C GLU A 490 -48.45 34.12 0.35
N ILE A 491 -49.24 34.58 1.33
CA ILE A 491 -49.58 33.83 2.55
C ILE A 491 -51.08 33.57 2.56
N SER A 492 -51.47 32.30 2.53
CA SER A 492 -52.88 31.87 2.47
C SER A 492 -53.26 31.04 3.68
N ALA A 493 -54.22 31.53 4.48
CA ALA A 493 -54.73 30.87 5.68
C ALA A 493 -56.23 31.17 5.89
N LYS A 494 -56.94 30.31 6.63
CA LYS A 494 -58.36 30.52 6.97
C LYS A 494 -58.55 31.43 8.17
N THR A 495 -57.68 31.29 9.16
CA THR A 495 -57.74 32.06 10.40
C THR A 495 -56.35 32.56 10.74
N VAL A 496 -56.23 33.85 11.07
CA VAL A 496 -54.98 34.47 11.49
C VAL A 496 -55.19 35.09 12.88
N GLY A 497 -54.29 34.77 13.81
CA GLY A 497 -54.36 35.18 15.21
C GLY A 497 -55.21 34.26 16.08
N SER A 498 -55.21 34.54 17.39
CA SER A 498 -56.01 33.82 18.38
C SER A 498 -56.75 34.81 19.28
N SER A 499 -58.05 34.55 19.49
CA SER A 499 -58.88 35.34 20.41
C SER A 499 -58.45 35.23 21.88
N GLY A 500 -57.62 34.24 22.20
CA GLY A 500 -57.12 33.98 23.56
C GLY A 500 -55.82 34.70 23.93
N GLY A 501 -55.31 35.61 23.08
CA GLY A 501 -54.06 36.35 23.37
C GLY A 501 -52.78 35.52 23.18
N ALA A 502 -52.80 34.54 22.28
CA ALA A 502 -51.63 33.71 22.00
C ALA A 502 -50.70 34.39 20.98
N GLY A 503 -49.70 35.13 21.47
CA GLY A 503 -48.55 35.65 20.72
C GLY A 503 -48.85 36.72 19.66
N GLU A 504 -47.88 37.60 19.40
CA GLU A 504 -47.95 38.51 18.26
C GLU A 504 -47.83 37.71 16.96
N THR A 505 -48.72 37.98 16.00
CA THR A 505 -48.70 37.34 14.67
C THR A 505 -48.31 38.39 13.64
N VAL A 506 -47.11 38.25 13.07
CA VAL A 506 -46.59 39.14 12.03
C VAL A 506 -46.58 38.38 10.70
N LEU A 507 -47.26 38.92 9.71
CA LEU A 507 -47.29 38.38 8.34
C LEU A 507 -46.70 39.43 7.40
N GLU A 508 -45.66 39.05 6.67
CA GLU A 508 -45.00 39.89 5.69
C GLU A 508 -45.11 39.24 4.31
N VAL A 509 -45.61 40.02 3.34
CA VAL A 509 -45.69 39.60 1.94
C VAL A 509 -45.04 40.66 1.07
N GLY A 510 -44.08 40.27 0.24
CA GLY A 510 -43.44 41.17 -0.71
C GLY A 510 -41.96 40.94 -0.91
N LEU A 511 -41.26 42.00 -1.32
CA LEU A 511 -39.83 41.93 -1.64
C LEU A 511 -38.98 41.72 -0.39
N ASP A 512 -37.95 40.89 -0.55
CA ASP A 512 -36.94 40.53 0.45
C ASP A 512 -36.41 41.79 1.16
N PRO A 513 -36.54 41.90 2.50
CA PRO A 513 -36.09 43.08 3.25
C PRO A 513 -34.58 43.33 3.19
#